data_AF-A0A6C0D561-F1
#
_entry.id   AF-A0A6C0D561-F1
#
_cell.length_a   1.000
_cell.length_b   1.000
_cell.length_c   1.000
_cell.angle_alpha   90.00
_cell.angle_beta   90.00
_cell.angle_gamma   90.00
#
_symmetry.space_group_name_H-M   'P 1'
#
loop_
_entity.id
_entity.type
_entity.pdbx_description
1 polymer ?
#
loop_
_entity_poly.entity_id
_entity_poly.type
_entity_poly.pdbx_seq_one_letter_code
_entity_poly.pdbx_strand_id
1 'polypeptide(L)' 'MEENQNPFLKADDNKIINEKCIRWVKKMSECLEVCTKSIGCDIDTGGTHKICKLNNPDSYNKLNKYFE' A
#
# COMPACT_ATOMS: atom_id res chain seq x y z
N MET A 1 2.10 11.55 22.56
CA MET A 1 0.90 11.92 21.78
C MET A 1 0.74 10.80 20.77
N GLU A 2 -0.16 9.84 21.02
CA GLU A 2 -0.45 8.80 20.04
C GLU A 2 -1.19 9.49 18.89
N GLU A 3 -0.49 9.78 17.79
CA GLU A 3 -1.17 10.11 16.54
C GLU A 3 -2.12 8.96 16.25
N ASN A 4 -3.42 9.25 16.22
CA ASN A 4 -4.45 8.36 15.73
C ASN A 4 -4.18 8.17 14.21
N GLN A 5 -3.14 7.40 13.89
CA GLN A 5 -2.77 7.10 12.53
C GLN A 5 -3.91 6.26 11.98
N ASN A 6 -4.74 6.92 11.18
CA ASN A 6 -5.84 6.26 10.49
C ASN A 6 -5.22 5.05 9.77
N PRO A 7 -5.61 3.80 10.09
CA PRO A 7 -4.92 2.60 9.63
C PRO A 7 -5.28 2.28 8.19
N PHE A 8 -5.59 3.29 7.39
CA PHE A 8 -6.17 3.17 6.07
C PHE A 8 -5.33 3.95 5.07
N LEU A 9 -5.04 3.30 3.95
CA LEU A 9 -4.34 3.86 2.81
C LEU A 9 -5.28 3.93 1.62
N LYS A 10 -5.11 4.95 0.79
CA LYS A 10 -5.80 5.06 -0.49
C LYS A 10 -4.89 4.53 -1.59
N ALA A 11 -5.42 3.63 -2.40
CA ALA A 11 -4.75 3.12 -3.58
C ALA A 11 -5.18 3.84 -4.86
N ASP A 12 -4.38 3.68 -5.90
CA ASP A 12 -4.59 4.30 -7.20
C ASP A 12 -5.86 3.79 -7.90
N ASP A 13 -6.32 2.58 -7.55
CA ASP A 13 -7.58 1.99 -8.00
C ASP A 13 -8.81 2.47 -7.21
N ASN A 14 -8.67 3.58 -6.47
CA ASN A 14 -9.67 4.17 -5.59
C ASN A 14 -10.18 3.25 -4.47
N LYS A 15 -9.45 2.18 -4.14
CA LYS A 15 -9.75 1.35 -2.98
C LYS A 15 -9.09 1.87 -1.72
N ILE A 16 -9.72 1.55 -0.59
CA ILE A 16 -9.18 1.80 0.74
C ILE A 16 -8.61 0.49 1.28
N ILE A 17 -7.34 0.52 1.68
CA ILE A 17 -6.60 -0.61 2.20
C ILE A 17 -6.40 -0.42 3.69
N ASN A 18 -6.79 -1.39 4.51
CA ASN A 18 -6.40 -1.41 5.91
C ASN A 18 -4.95 -1.87 6.04
N GLU A 19 -4.09 -1.02 6.62
CA GLU A 19 -2.66 -1.27 6.83
C GLU A 19 -2.39 -2.53 7.62
N LYS A 20 -3.25 -2.85 8.59
CA LYS A 20 -3.12 -4.06 9.41
C LYS A 20 -3.34 -5.35 8.60
N CYS A 21 -3.96 -5.24 7.43
CA CYS A 21 -4.18 -6.37 6.52
C CYS A 21 -3.06 -6.53 5.49
N ILE A 22 -2.10 -5.61 5.43
CA ILE A 22 -0.98 -5.69 4.47
C ILE A 22 -0.08 -6.87 4.85
N ARG A 23 0.20 -7.71 3.86
CA ARG A 23 1.08 -8.88 3.99
C ARG A 23 2.48 -8.59 3.49
N TRP A 24 2.61 -7.90 2.38
CA TRP A 24 3.88 -7.45 1.85
C TRP A 24 3.69 -6.16 1.04
N VAL A 25 4.79 -5.42 0.91
CA VAL A 25 4.91 -4.24 0.07
C VAL A 25 6.15 -4.41 -0.81
N LYS A 26 6.03 -4.09 -2.10
CA LYS A 26 7.13 -4.12 -3.07
C LYS A 26 7.33 -2.72 -3.65
N LYS A 27 8.58 -2.23 -3.62
CA LYS A 27 8.94 -0.94 -4.22
C LYS A 27 9.20 -1.10 -5.71
N MET A 28 8.52 -0.28 -6.52
CA MET A 28 8.63 -0.21 -7.98
C MET A 28 8.88 1.24 -8.41
N SER A 29 10.13 1.70 -8.30
CA SER A 29 10.53 3.10 -8.52
C SER A 29 9.69 4.09 -7.69
N GLU A 30 8.77 4.82 -8.33
CA GLU A 30 7.91 5.82 -7.70
C GLU A 30 6.53 5.26 -7.29
N CYS A 31 6.36 3.95 -7.35
CA CYS A 31 5.15 3.26 -6.94
C CYS A 31 5.45 2.14 -5.95
N LEU A 32 4.46 1.83 -5.13
CA LEU A 32 4.44 0.68 -4.25
C LEU A 32 3.34 -0.27 -4.71
N GLU A 33 3.63 -1.56 -4.66
CA GLU A 33 2.65 -2.61 -4.83
C GLU A 33 2.40 -3.29 -3.50
N VAL A 34 1.13 -3.41 -3.12
CA VAL A 34 0.70 -3.84 -1.80
C VAL A 34 -0.22 -5.05 -1.94
N CYS A 35 0.05 -6.10 -1.18
CA CYS A 35 -0.82 -7.28 -1.09
C CYS A 35 -1.54 -7.36 0.25
N THR A 36 -2.83 -7.66 0.24
CA THR A 36 -3.66 -7.84 1.44
C THR A 36 -4.19 -9.26 1.63
N LYS A 37 -4.10 -10.12 0.62
CA LYS A 37 -4.62 -11.50 0.68
C LYS A 37 -3.69 -12.41 1.48
N SER A 38 -4.27 -13.29 2.29
CA SER A 38 -3.54 -14.28 3.10
C SER A 38 -2.95 -15.43 2.29
N ILE A 39 -3.53 -15.75 1.13
CA ILE A 39 -3.15 -16.89 0.28
C ILE A 39 -2.08 -16.50 -0.76
N GLY A 40 -1.45 -15.34 -0.58
CA GLY A 40 -0.58 -14.71 -1.58
C GLY A 40 -1.36 -13.83 -2.54
N CYS A 41 -0.68 -12.82 -3.09
CA CYS A 41 -1.17 -12.06 -4.23
C CYS A 41 -0.23 -12.35 -5.37
N ASP A 42 -0.71 -13.11 -6.34
CA ASP A 42 -0.03 -13.22 -7.63
C ASP A 42 -0.26 -11.92 -8.40
N ILE A 43 0.81 -11.38 -8.97
CA ILE A 43 0.76 -10.18 -9.81
C ILE A 43 -0.17 -10.41 -11.01
N ASP A 44 -0.22 -11.65 -11.53
CA ASP A 44 -0.97 -12.01 -12.73
C ASP A 44 -2.45 -12.36 -12.47
N THR A 45 -2.83 -12.80 -11.27
CA THR A 45 -4.23 -13.20 -10.95
C THR A 45 -5.00 -12.13 -10.19
N GLY A 46 -4.36 -11.00 -9.89
CA GLY A 46 -4.98 -9.87 -9.20
C GLY A 46 -5.11 -10.09 -7.70
N GLY A 47 -5.10 -8.98 -6.96
CA GLY A 47 -5.09 -8.97 -5.50
C GLY A 47 -4.00 -8.10 -4.90
N THR A 48 -3.12 -7.55 -5.74
CA THR A 48 -2.27 -6.44 -5.37
C THR A 48 -2.96 -5.11 -5.67
N HIS A 49 -2.53 -4.08 -4.98
CA HIS A 49 -2.96 -2.70 -5.18
C HIS A 49 -1.73 -1.83 -5.38
N LYS A 50 -1.85 -0.87 -6.29
CA LYS A 50 -0.78 0.08 -6.57
C LYS A 50 -1.00 1.38 -5.81
N ILE A 51 0.06 1.92 -5.23
CA ILE A 51 0.09 3.22 -4.57
C ILE A 51 1.28 3.99 -5.16
N CYS A 52 1.02 4.89 -6.10
CA CYS A 52 2.06 5.71 -6.72
C CYS A 52 2.18 7.07 -6.05
N LYS A 53 3.41 7.58 -5.93
CA LYS A 53 3.71 8.90 -5.36
C LYS A 53 2.94 10.03 -6.05
N LEU A 54 2.77 9.95 -7.37
CA LEU A 54 2.02 10.94 -8.16
C LEU A 54 0.52 10.99 -7.83
N ASN A 55 -0.08 9.84 -7.55
CA ASN A 55 -1.54 9.72 -7.40
C ASN A 55 -1.98 9.81 -5.94
N ASN A 56 -1.22 9.17 -5.04
CA ASN A 56 -1.52 9.07 -3.62
C ASN A 56 -0.24 9.35 -2.81
N PRO A 57 0.28 10.60 -2.80
CA PRO A 57 1.56 10.94 -2.17
C PRO A 57 1.58 10.62 -0.66
N ASP A 58 0.48 10.86 0.05
CA ASP A 58 0.40 10.59 1.49
C ASP A 58 0.50 9.09 1.81
N SER A 59 -0.25 8.27 1.06
CA SER A 59 -0.24 6.81 1.24
C SER A 59 1.11 6.21 0.81
N TYR A 60 1.69 6.73 -0.28
CA TYR A 60 3.03 6.35 -0.72
C TYR A 60 4.07 6.66 0.36
N ASN A 61 4.10 7.90 0.86
CA ASN A 61 5.09 8.33 1.85
C ASN A 61 4.96 7.54 3.15
N LYS A 62 3.73 7.20 3.58
CA LYS A 62 3.51 6.40 4.79
C LYS A 62 4.14 5.00 4.69
N LEU A 63 4.00 4.33 3.55
CA LEU A 63 4.61 3.02 3.33
C LEU A 63 6.09 3.08 2.93
N ASN A 64 6.52 4.12 2.21
CA ASN A 64 7.91 4.25 1.76
C ASN A 64 8.90 4.44 2.93
N LYS A 65 8.43 4.95 4.08
CA LYS A 65 9.22 5.05 5.33
C LYS A 65 9.81 3.71 5.80
N TYR A 66 9.26 2.57 5.39
CA TYR A 66 9.79 1.25 5.76
C TYR A 66 10.94 0.78 4.84
N PHE A 67 11.27 1.54 3.79
CA PHE A 67 12.35 1.24 2.83
C PHE A 67 13.51 2.25 2.91
N GLU A 68 13.48 3.15 3.89
CA GLU A 68 14.52 4.16 4.20
C GLU A 68 15.18 3.81 5.53
#